data_AF-A0A1E5UK51-F1
#
_entry.id   AF-A0A1E5UK51-F1
#
_cell.length_a   1.000
_cell.length_b   1.000
_cell.length_c   1.000
_cell.angle_alpha   90.00
_cell.angle_beta   90.00
_cell.angle_gamma   90.00
#
_symmetry.space_group_name_H-M   'P 1'
#
loop_
_entity.id
_entity.type
_entity.pdbx_description
1 polymer ?
#
loop_
_entity_poly.entity_id
_entity_poly.type
_entity_poly.pdbx_seq_one_letter_code
_entity_poly.pdbx_strand_id
1 'polypeptide(L)'
;LTNGVTSLQANQVFDQLPWACTLPTTAHTILAWHIATTICEEDNKGTSNHSHALVARSLSKYCAYLVVFAPSLLPDHSCVSGTIVDALVREASVFLKGVITPAQRCQHLIAKYDADPESDCLIIRGARFGAQLIWEIQDPAVRWKVLHDFWAEFMTYVAPSKDARAHLETMNRGGEFITHL
;
A
#
# COMPACT_ATOMS: atom_id res chain seq x y z
N LEU A 1 7.12 -16.62 -4.73
CA LEU A 1 6.19 -15.49 -4.54
C LEU A 1 6.95 -14.20 -4.78
N THR A 2 6.34 -13.23 -5.45
CA THR A 2 6.98 -11.94 -5.75
C THR A 2 6.33 -10.83 -4.92
N ASN A 3 6.94 -9.66 -4.87
CA ASN A 3 6.42 -8.49 -4.16
C ASN A 3 5.29 -7.78 -4.94
N GLY A 4 4.36 -8.55 -5.52
CA GLY A 4 3.24 -8.07 -6.32
C GLY A 4 3.44 -8.12 -7.85
N VAL A 5 4.64 -8.47 -8.34
CA VAL A 5 4.92 -8.51 -9.79
C VAL A 5 4.01 -9.50 -10.52
N THR A 6 3.81 -10.69 -9.95
CA THR A 6 3.04 -11.76 -10.57
C THR A 6 1.58 -11.36 -10.77
N SER A 7 0.97 -10.71 -9.78
CA SER A 7 -0.42 -10.23 -9.83
C SER A 7 -0.59 -9.09 -10.83
N LEU A 8 0.36 -8.17 -10.94
CA LEU A 8 0.31 -7.11 -11.95
C LEU A 8 0.45 -7.67 -13.37
N GLN A 9 1.35 -8.64 -13.58
CA GLN A 9 1.49 -9.32 -14.87
C GLN A 9 0.23 -10.11 -15.24
N ALA A 10 -0.35 -10.84 -14.29
CA ALA A 10 -1.58 -11.60 -14.49
C ALA A 10 -2.78 -10.70 -14.84
N ASN A 11 -2.79 -9.47 -14.32
CA ASN A 11 -3.80 -8.47 -14.65
C ASN A 11 -3.44 -7.61 -15.88
N GLN A 12 -2.30 -7.86 -16.54
CA GLN A 12 -1.83 -7.12 -17.72
C GLN A 12 -1.63 -5.61 -17.48
N VAL A 13 -1.31 -5.24 -16.24
CA VAL A 13 -1.11 -3.85 -15.79
C VAL A 13 0.34 -3.53 -15.39
N PHE A 14 1.25 -4.49 -15.55
CA PHE A 14 2.64 -4.35 -15.11
C PHE A 14 3.39 -3.26 -15.87
N ASP A 15 3.21 -3.18 -17.19
CA ASP A 15 3.90 -2.21 -18.04
C ASP A 15 3.43 -0.77 -17.80
N GLN A 16 2.19 -0.61 -17.31
CA GLN A 16 1.59 0.67 -16.92
C GLN A 16 2.04 1.12 -15.52
N LEU A 17 2.58 0.20 -14.72
CA LEU A 17 2.99 0.42 -13.33
C LEU A 17 4.45 -0.03 -13.08
N PRO A 18 5.44 0.42 -13.88
CA PRO A 18 6.79 -0.14 -13.89
C PRO A 18 7.54 0.04 -12.56
N TRP A 19 7.16 1.03 -11.75
CA TRP A 19 7.78 1.36 -10.48
C TRP A 19 7.09 0.75 -9.26
N ALA A 20 5.94 0.09 -9.47
CA ALA A 20 5.05 -0.25 -8.37
C ALA A 20 5.59 -1.35 -7.44
N CYS A 21 6.58 -2.12 -7.92
CA CYS A 21 7.24 -3.18 -7.15
C CYS A 21 8.74 -2.91 -6.93
N THR A 22 9.25 -1.70 -7.18
CA THR A 22 10.70 -1.39 -7.11
C THR A 22 11.07 -0.47 -5.95
N LEU A 23 10.27 -0.47 -4.88
CA LEU A 23 10.51 0.40 -3.73
C LEU A 23 11.59 -0.15 -2.79
N PRO A 24 12.34 0.72 -2.06
CA PRO A 24 13.56 0.33 -1.36
C PRO A 24 13.37 -0.72 -0.26
N THR A 25 12.20 -0.78 0.36
CA THR A 25 11.88 -1.74 1.43
C THR A 25 10.44 -2.22 1.34
N THR A 26 10.14 -3.32 2.03
CA THR A 26 8.77 -3.81 2.22
C THR A 26 7.85 -2.73 2.82
N ALA A 27 8.34 -1.98 3.81
CA ALA A 27 7.56 -0.90 4.44
C ALA A 27 7.22 0.23 3.46
N HIS A 28 8.16 0.65 2.61
CA HIS A 28 7.88 1.64 1.55
C HIS A 28 6.80 1.11 0.60
N THR A 29 6.91 -0.17 0.20
CA THR A 29 5.95 -0.80 -0.71
C THR A 29 4.54 -0.80 -0.09
N ILE A 30 4.41 -1.26 1.15
CA ILE A 30 3.14 -1.27 1.88
C ILE A 30 2.54 0.14 1.95
N LEU A 31 3.30 1.12 2.39
CA LEU A 31 2.79 2.47 2.62
C LEU A 31 2.40 3.16 1.30
N ALA A 32 3.19 3.02 0.23
CA ALA A 32 2.86 3.60 -1.07
C ALA A 32 1.57 3.00 -1.64
N TRP A 33 1.43 1.67 -1.61
CA TRP A 33 0.22 0.99 -2.06
C TRP A 33 -0.99 1.27 -1.16
N HIS A 34 -0.78 1.49 0.14
CA HIS A 34 -1.84 1.88 1.07
C HIS A 34 -2.41 3.27 0.74
N ILE A 35 -1.54 4.23 0.43
CA ILE A 35 -1.95 5.56 -0.05
C ILE A 35 -2.72 5.44 -1.36
N ALA A 36 -2.21 4.65 -2.32
CA ALA A 36 -2.87 4.43 -3.60
C ALA A 36 -4.26 3.79 -3.44
N THR A 37 -4.39 2.81 -2.55
CA THR A 37 -5.68 2.16 -2.21
C THR A 37 -6.66 3.15 -1.60
N THR A 38 -6.19 4.03 -0.72
CA THR A 38 -7.01 5.09 -0.09
C THR A 38 -7.50 6.10 -1.13
N ILE A 39 -6.65 6.47 -2.08
CA ILE A 39 -7.03 7.36 -3.19
C ILE A 39 -8.10 6.70 -4.07
N CYS A 40 -7.95 5.42 -4.41
CA CYS A 40 -8.95 4.67 -5.17
C CYS A 40 -10.28 4.48 -4.42
N GLU A 41 -10.23 4.42 -3.09
CA GLU A 41 -11.42 4.38 -2.21
C GLU A 41 -12.20 5.70 -2.28
N GLU A 42 -11.51 6.84 -2.24
CA GLU A 42 -12.13 8.17 -2.33
C GLU A 42 -12.70 8.45 -3.72
N ASP A 43 -12.04 7.99 -4.79
CA ASP A 43 -12.50 8.14 -6.18
C ASP A 43 -13.83 7.42 -6.45
N ASN A 44 -14.04 6.24 -5.84
CA ASN A 44 -15.20 5.39 -6.07
C ASN A 44 -16.25 5.43 -4.94
N LYS A 45 -16.38 6.56 -4.24
CA LYS A 45 -17.40 6.76 -3.20
C LYS A 45 -18.81 6.78 -3.80
N GLY A 46 -19.42 5.60 -3.90
CA GLY A 46 -20.82 5.45 -4.30
C GLY A 46 -21.15 4.19 -5.11
N THR A 47 -20.15 3.46 -5.60
CA THR A 47 -20.35 2.36 -6.58
C THR A 47 -19.83 0.98 -6.13
N SER A 48 -19.27 0.85 -4.93
CA SER A 48 -18.39 -0.29 -4.62
C SER A 48 -18.86 -1.15 -3.43
N ASN A 49 -19.94 -1.90 -3.61
CA ASN A 49 -20.27 -3.03 -2.73
C ASN A 49 -19.72 -4.36 -3.30
N HIS A 50 -18.46 -4.33 -3.77
CA HIS A 50 -17.80 -5.48 -4.39
C HIS A 50 -16.85 -6.18 -3.41
N SER A 51 -16.83 -7.52 -3.44
CA SER A 51 -15.96 -8.37 -2.60
C SER A 51 -14.48 -7.99 -2.70
N HIS A 52 -14.00 -7.70 -3.92
CA HIS A 52 -12.61 -7.31 -4.16
C HIS A 52 -12.22 -6.03 -3.41
N ALA A 53 -13.09 -5.02 -3.40
CA ALA A 53 -12.82 -3.75 -2.73
C ALA A 53 -12.72 -3.93 -1.21
N LEU A 54 -13.60 -4.74 -0.62
CA LEU A 54 -13.57 -5.04 0.81
C LEU A 54 -12.26 -5.73 1.20
N VAL A 55 -11.86 -6.77 0.46
CA VAL A 55 -10.64 -7.52 0.74
C VAL A 55 -9.40 -6.64 0.54
N ALA A 56 -9.30 -5.93 -0.58
CA ALA A 56 -8.18 -5.03 -0.87
C ALA A 56 -7.99 -3.97 0.24
N ARG A 57 -9.08 -3.31 0.67
CA ARG A 57 -9.04 -2.32 1.76
C ARG A 57 -8.64 -2.94 3.10
N SER A 58 -9.13 -4.15 3.38
CA SER A 58 -8.84 -4.84 4.64
C SER A 58 -7.38 -5.26 4.72
N LEU A 59 -6.85 -5.88 3.66
CA LEU A 59 -5.46 -6.29 3.57
C LEU A 59 -4.52 -5.07 3.55
N SER A 60 -4.89 -4.01 2.84
CA SER A 60 -4.14 -2.74 2.83
C SER A 60 -4.00 -2.15 4.23
N LYS A 61 -5.10 -2.05 4.98
CA LYS A 61 -5.10 -1.54 6.36
C LYS A 61 -4.32 -2.46 7.29
N TYR A 62 -4.44 -3.77 7.12
CA TYR A 62 -3.68 -4.74 7.91
C TYR A 62 -2.17 -4.62 7.67
N CYS A 63 -1.72 -4.52 6.42
CA CYS A 63 -0.31 -4.29 6.11
C CYS A 63 0.20 -2.98 6.72
N ALA A 64 -0.56 -1.90 6.62
CA ALA A 64 -0.19 -0.62 7.24
C ALA A 64 -0.11 -0.72 8.76
N TYR A 65 -1.02 -1.48 9.39
CA TYR A 65 -0.95 -1.82 10.80
C TYR A 65 0.35 -2.57 11.13
N LEU A 66 0.74 -3.58 10.34
CA LEU A 66 1.98 -4.31 10.56
C LEU A 66 3.20 -3.37 10.51
N VAL A 67 3.26 -2.43 9.57
CA VAL A 67 4.37 -1.46 9.48
C VAL A 67 4.52 -0.63 10.76
N VAL A 68 3.42 -0.23 11.39
CA VAL A 68 3.40 0.67 12.55
C VAL A 68 3.53 -0.10 13.87
N PHE A 69 2.80 -1.20 14.03
CA PHE A 69 2.58 -1.84 15.32
C PHE A 69 3.25 -3.21 15.46
N ALA A 70 3.51 -3.90 14.35
CA ALA A 70 4.21 -5.18 14.35
C ALA A 70 5.29 -5.24 13.26
N PRO A 71 6.21 -4.26 13.17
CA PRO A 71 7.22 -4.22 12.12
C PRO A 71 8.18 -5.41 12.20
N SER A 72 8.28 -6.03 13.37
CA SER A 72 8.97 -7.29 13.63
C SER A 72 8.28 -8.52 13.00
N LEU A 73 7.24 -8.34 12.18
CA LEU A 73 6.62 -9.40 11.35
C LEU A 73 6.82 -9.22 9.84
N LEU A 74 7.53 -8.17 9.40
CA LEU A 74 7.82 -7.91 7.99
C LEU A 74 9.22 -8.40 7.57
N PRO A 75 9.44 -8.96 6.36
CA PRO A 75 10.72 -9.56 5.95
C PRO A 75 12.00 -8.71 6.12
N ASP A 76 11.88 -7.38 6.22
CA ASP A 76 13.00 -6.42 6.32
C ASP A 76 13.14 -5.79 7.73
N HIS A 77 13.05 -6.61 8.79
CA HIS A 77 12.93 -6.15 10.18
C HIS A 77 13.90 -5.04 10.64
N SER A 78 13.26 -4.02 11.20
CA SER A 78 13.58 -3.29 12.45
C SER A 78 14.86 -2.44 12.51
N CYS A 79 14.75 -1.25 11.92
CA CYS A 79 15.29 0.02 12.44
C CYS A 79 14.59 1.18 11.69
N VAL A 80 14.32 0.95 10.40
CA VAL A 80 13.94 2.00 9.46
C VAL A 80 12.42 2.24 9.40
N SER A 81 11.55 1.29 9.83
CA SER A 81 10.09 1.45 9.71
C SER A 81 9.56 2.66 10.47
N GLY A 82 9.99 2.87 11.72
CA GLY A 82 9.65 4.06 12.50
C GLY A 82 10.09 5.34 11.81
N THR A 83 11.32 5.37 11.28
CA THR A 83 11.83 6.54 10.55
C THR A 83 11.08 6.81 9.24
N ILE A 84 10.61 5.76 8.55
CA ILE A 84 9.81 5.88 7.32
C ILE A 84 8.41 6.40 7.65
N VAL A 85 7.77 5.87 8.70
CA VAL A 85 6.45 6.35 9.16
C VAL A 85 6.57 7.81 9.59
N ASP A 86 7.58 8.16 10.38
CA ASP A 86 7.80 9.55 10.80
C ASP A 86 8.08 10.49 9.61
N ALA A 87 8.87 10.02 8.63
CA ALA A 87 9.10 10.77 7.40
C ALA A 87 7.79 10.99 6.63
N LEU A 88 6.98 9.93 6.45
CA LEU A 88 5.68 10.01 5.80
C LEU A 88 4.73 10.96 6.54
N VAL A 89 4.70 10.94 7.87
CA VAL A 89 3.88 11.85 8.68
C VAL A 89 4.35 13.30 8.51
N ARG A 90 5.66 13.54 8.48
CA ARG A 90 6.21 14.89 8.19
C ARG A 90 5.84 15.35 6.80
N GLU A 91 6.02 14.51 5.78
CA GLU A 91 5.61 14.80 4.41
C GLU A 91 4.12 15.13 4.35
N ALA A 92 3.25 14.28 4.89
CA ALA A 92 1.81 14.50 4.94
C ALA A 92 1.43 15.82 5.62
N SER A 93 2.10 16.15 6.73
CA SER A 93 1.87 17.40 7.46
C SER A 93 2.19 18.64 6.63
N VAL A 94 3.20 18.56 5.75
CA VAL A 94 3.57 19.66 4.83
C VAL A 94 2.63 19.70 3.64
N PHE A 95 2.42 18.57 2.95
CA PHE A 95 1.67 18.51 1.70
C PHE A 95 0.17 18.76 1.90
N LEU A 96 -0.39 18.30 3.02
CA LEU A 96 -1.82 18.37 3.32
C LEU A 96 -2.18 19.53 4.27
N LYS A 97 -1.24 20.46 4.52
CA LYS A 97 -1.49 21.62 5.37
C LYS A 97 -2.69 22.42 4.88
N GLY A 98 -3.67 22.62 5.76
CA GLY A 98 -4.91 23.35 5.45
C GLY A 98 -5.97 22.52 4.73
N VAL A 99 -5.71 21.25 4.41
CA VAL A 99 -6.66 20.34 3.75
C VAL A 99 -7.33 19.44 4.78
N ILE A 100 -8.66 19.55 4.87
CA ILE A 100 -9.41 19.03 6.03
C ILE A 100 -10.04 17.67 5.72
N THR A 101 -10.64 17.49 4.54
CA THR A 101 -11.38 16.25 4.24
C THR A 101 -10.53 15.21 3.51
N PRO A 102 -10.78 13.90 3.70
CA PRO A 102 -10.08 12.84 2.96
C PRO A 102 -10.19 12.98 1.43
N ALA A 103 -11.36 13.37 0.92
CA ALA A 103 -11.58 13.61 -0.49
C ALA A 103 -10.70 14.75 -1.02
N GLN A 104 -10.67 15.90 -0.30
CA GLN A 104 -9.80 17.02 -0.67
C GLN A 104 -8.33 16.63 -0.60
N ARG A 105 -7.92 15.83 0.38
CA ARG A 105 -6.53 15.34 0.50
C ARG A 105 -6.13 14.50 -0.71
N CYS A 106 -6.97 13.55 -1.11
CA CYS A 106 -6.70 12.71 -2.27
C CYS A 106 -6.66 13.53 -3.57
N GLN A 107 -7.62 14.44 -3.77
CA GLN A 107 -7.63 15.32 -4.92
C GLN A 107 -6.39 16.23 -4.97
N HIS A 108 -5.97 16.77 -3.83
CA HIS A 108 -4.79 17.62 -3.73
C HIS A 108 -3.49 16.86 -3.99
N LEU A 109 -3.40 15.61 -3.53
CA LEU A 109 -2.27 14.72 -3.81
C LEU A 109 -2.22 14.35 -5.30
N ILE A 110 -3.36 14.02 -5.91
CA ILE A 110 -3.45 13.76 -7.35
C ILE A 110 -3.08 15.02 -8.16
N ALA A 111 -3.49 16.21 -7.73
CA ALA A 111 -3.15 17.43 -8.47
C ALA A 111 -1.65 17.79 -8.40
N LYS A 112 -0.94 17.32 -7.35
CA LYS A 112 0.46 17.67 -7.11
C LYS A 112 1.47 16.64 -7.59
N TYR A 113 1.08 15.41 -7.93
CA TYR A 113 2.07 14.38 -8.24
C TYR A 113 2.85 14.67 -9.55
N ASP A 114 2.30 15.46 -10.47
CA ASP A 114 2.98 15.91 -11.71
C ASP A 114 3.95 17.09 -11.49
N ALA A 115 3.91 17.73 -10.32
CA ALA A 115 4.72 18.93 -10.05
C ALA A 115 6.19 18.61 -9.81
N ASP A 116 6.51 17.38 -9.41
CA ASP A 116 7.87 16.93 -9.12
C ASP A 116 8.00 15.42 -9.42
N PRO A 117 8.25 15.04 -10.68
CA PRO A 117 8.34 13.64 -11.09
C PRO A 117 9.55 12.90 -10.53
N GLU A 118 10.54 13.62 -9.98
CA GLU A 118 11.74 13.08 -9.33
C GLU A 118 11.63 13.05 -7.80
N SER A 119 10.45 13.39 -7.25
CA SER A 119 10.25 13.43 -5.81
C SER A 119 10.50 12.08 -5.14
N ASP A 120 11.42 12.06 -4.20
CA ASP A 120 11.66 10.91 -3.33
C ASP A 120 10.64 10.78 -2.19
N CYS A 121 9.73 11.76 -2.04
CA CYS A 121 8.71 11.73 -1.01
C CYS A 121 7.76 10.54 -1.19
N LEU A 122 7.61 9.74 -0.14
CA LEU A 122 6.77 8.55 -0.15
C LEU A 122 5.29 8.90 -0.37
N ILE A 123 4.83 10.03 0.17
CA ILE A 123 3.45 10.48 -0.07
C ILE A 123 3.17 10.78 -1.54
N ILE A 124 4.16 11.33 -2.27
CA ILE A 124 4.04 11.64 -3.69
C ILE A 124 4.11 10.36 -4.52
N ARG A 125 5.01 9.43 -4.19
CA ARG A 125 5.07 8.11 -4.83
C ARG A 125 3.75 7.34 -4.68
N GLY A 126 3.19 7.29 -3.48
CA GLY A 126 1.89 6.68 -3.23
C GLY A 126 0.74 7.37 -3.98
N ALA A 127 0.77 8.71 -4.03
CA ALA A 127 -0.21 9.48 -4.81
C ALA A 127 -0.14 9.20 -6.31
N ARG A 128 1.07 9.08 -6.86
CA ARG A 128 1.32 8.75 -8.26
C ARG A 128 0.77 7.37 -8.61
N PHE A 129 0.97 6.37 -7.75
CA PHE A 129 0.36 5.05 -7.96
C PHE A 129 -1.17 5.13 -7.96
N GLY A 130 -1.76 5.87 -7.01
CA GLY A 130 -3.21 6.08 -6.97
C GLY A 130 -3.73 6.73 -8.26
N ALA A 131 -3.06 7.79 -8.74
CA ALA A 131 -3.43 8.48 -9.97
C ALA A 131 -3.29 7.58 -11.21
N GLN A 132 -2.17 6.85 -11.34
CA GLN A 132 -1.95 5.92 -12.43
C GLN A 132 -3.00 4.80 -12.46
N LEU A 133 -3.34 4.22 -11.30
CA LEU A 133 -4.41 3.22 -11.20
C LEU A 133 -5.76 3.79 -11.65
N ILE A 134 -6.05 5.06 -11.32
CA ILE A 134 -7.30 5.71 -11.71
C ILE A 134 -7.37 5.92 -13.23
N TRP A 135 -6.26 6.35 -13.85
CA TRP A 135 -6.25 6.73 -15.26
C TRP A 135 -6.05 5.56 -16.22
N GLU A 136 -5.15 4.64 -15.88
CA GLU A 136 -4.85 3.47 -16.71
C GLU A 136 -5.93 2.40 -16.57
N ILE A 137 -6.63 2.35 -15.43
CA ILE A 137 -7.69 1.37 -15.16
C ILE A 137 -8.98 2.11 -14.83
N GLN A 138 -9.66 2.59 -15.88
CA GLN A 138 -10.88 3.40 -15.73
C GLN A 138 -12.05 2.65 -15.08
N ASP A 139 -12.18 1.33 -15.34
CA ASP A 139 -13.22 0.50 -14.74
C ASP A 139 -12.91 0.25 -13.25
N PRO A 140 -13.75 0.74 -12.32
CA PRO A 140 -13.55 0.53 -10.89
C PRO A 140 -13.52 -0.94 -10.48
N ALA A 141 -14.33 -1.80 -11.11
CA ALA A 141 -14.38 -3.22 -10.77
C ALA A 141 -13.07 -3.92 -11.13
N VAL A 142 -12.51 -3.62 -12.31
CA VAL A 142 -11.19 -4.11 -12.73
C VAL A 142 -10.10 -3.55 -11.82
N ARG A 143 -10.14 -2.25 -11.50
CA ARG A 143 -9.16 -1.62 -10.61
C ARG A 143 -9.15 -2.26 -9.22
N TRP A 144 -10.31 -2.52 -8.65
CA TRP A 144 -10.43 -3.21 -7.37
C TRP A 144 -9.97 -4.65 -7.43
N LYS A 145 -10.16 -5.35 -8.56
CA LYS A 145 -9.59 -6.67 -8.77
C LYS A 145 -8.06 -6.63 -8.77
N VAL A 146 -7.44 -5.66 -9.45
CA VAL A 146 -5.97 -5.48 -9.43
C VAL A 146 -5.46 -5.25 -8.01
N LEU A 147 -6.07 -4.32 -7.27
CA LEU A 147 -5.71 -4.04 -5.89
C LEU A 147 -5.88 -5.28 -4.99
N HIS A 148 -6.97 -6.02 -5.17
CA HIS A 148 -7.22 -7.28 -4.46
C HIS A 148 -6.12 -8.29 -4.72
N ASP A 149 -5.82 -8.57 -6.00
CA ASP A 149 -4.84 -9.59 -6.37
C ASP A 149 -3.43 -9.21 -5.90
N PHE A 150 -3.09 -7.91 -6.00
CA PHE A 150 -1.84 -7.37 -5.47
C PHE A 150 -1.73 -7.61 -3.97
N TRP A 151 -2.72 -7.18 -3.18
CA TRP A 151 -2.65 -7.34 -1.73
C TRP A 151 -2.67 -8.80 -1.29
N ALA A 152 -3.42 -9.67 -1.98
CA ALA A 152 -3.44 -11.10 -1.70
C ALA A 152 -2.07 -11.75 -1.95
N GLU A 153 -1.46 -11.48 -3.11
CA GLU A 153 -0.10 -11.96 -3.39
C GLU A 153 0.90 -11.37 -2.39
N PHE A 154 0.84 -10.06 -2.16
CA PHE A 154 1.78 -9.37 -1.29
C PHE A 154 1.72 -9.90 0.14
N MET A 155 0.53 -10.20 0.67
CA MET A 155 0.37 -10.87 1.96
C MET A 155 1.07 -12.22 2.02
N THR A 156 0.93 -13.04 0.97
CA THR A 156 1.65 -14.32 0.92
C THR A 156 3.16 -14.15 0.78
N TYR A 157 3.61 -13.05 0.16
CA TYR A 157 5.03 -12.70 0.07
C TYR A 157 5.60 -12.27 1.42
N VAL A 158 4.87 -11.47 2.20
CA VAL A 158 5.34 -11.01 3.52
C VAL A 158 5.18 -12.06 4.63
N ALA A 159 4.26 -13.02 4.48
CA ALA A 159 3.96 -14.04 5.48
C ALA A 159 5.15 -14.89 5.94
N PRO A 160 5.98 -15.46 5.04
CA PRO A 160 7.20 -16.14 5.45
C PRO A 160 8.30 -15.12 5.79
N SER A 161 8.13 -14.34 6.85
CA SER A 161 9.21 -13.49 7.35
C SER A 161 10.30 -14.37 7.96
N LYS A 162 11.56 -14.08 7.60
CA LYS A 162 12.76 -14.88 7.94
C LYS A 162 13.03 -15.00 9.44
N ASP A 163 12.35 -14.21 10.26
CA ASP A 163 12.48 -14.28 11.71
C ASP A 163 11.50 -15.30 12.29
N ALA A 164 11.80 -16.58 12.07
CA ALA A 164 11.05 -17.68 12.66
C ALA A 164 10.91 -17.51 14.19
N ARG A 165 11.84 -16.81 14.85
CA ARG A 165 11.78 -16.52 16.28
C ARG A 165 10.74 -15.43 16.60
N ALA A 166 10.68 -14.33 15.86
CA ALA A 166 9.61 -13.33 16.04
C ALA A 166 8.22 -13.91 15.77
N HIS A 167 8.10 -14.79 14.77
CA HIS A 167 6.87 -15.55 14.49
C HIS A 167 6.54 -16.53 15.63
N LEU A 168 7.52 -17.26 16.18
CA LEU A 168 7.30 -18.18 17.31
C LEU A 168 6.97 -17.45 18.62
N GLU A 169 7.59 -16.30 18.89
CA GLU A 169 7.31 -15.48 20.07
C GLU A 169 5.90 -14.87 20.03
N THR A 170 5.39 -14.50 18.85
CA THR A 170 4.00 -14.04 18.66
C THR A 170 2.98 -15.18 18.70
N MET A 171 3.31 -16.36 18.18
CA MET A 171 2.45 -17.56 18.30
C MET A 171 2.21 -17.96 19.76
N ASN A 172 3.21 -17.85 20.63
CA ASN A 172 3.06 -18.12 22.07
C ASN A 172 2.15 -17.11 22.80
N ARG A 173 1.74 -16.02 22.14
CA ARG A 173 0.82 -15.00 22.67
C ARG A 173 -0.55 -14.96 21.97
N GLY A 174 -0.85 -15.95 21.13
CA GLY A 174 -2.12 -16.05 20.40
C GLY A 174 -2.03 -15.87 18.88
N GLY A 175 -0.84 -15.55 18.35
CA GLY A 175 -0.59 -15.40 16.91
C GLY A 175 -1.15 -14.12 16.30
N GLU A 176 -0.62 -13.73 15.14
CA GLU A 176 -1.15 -12.69 14.25
C GLU A 176 -1.67 -13.35 12.97
N PHE A 177 -2.61 -12.72 12.24
CA PHE A 177 -3.15 -13.32 11.00
C PHE A 177 -2.05 -13.76 10.02
N ILE A 178 -1.02 -12.92 9.84
CA ILE A 178 0.15 -13.21 9.00
C ILE A 178 0.95 -14.45 9.45
N THR A 179 0.89 -14.84 10.73
CA THR A 179 1.63 -15.99 11.28
C THR A 179 0.95 -17.33 10.98
N HIS A 180 -0.26 -17.31 10.41
CA HIS A 180 -1.05 -18.49 10.06
C HIS A 180 -1.21 -18.69 8.54
N LEU A 181 -0.60 -17.81 7.73
CA LEU A 181 -0.53 -17.90 6.27
C LEU A 181 0.75 -18.63 5.85
#